data_AF-A0A6G0SG76-F1
#
_entry.id   AF-A0A6G0SG76-F1
#
_cell.length_a   1.000
_cell.length_b   1.000
_cell.length_c   1.000
_cell.angle_alpha   90.00
_cell.angle_beta   90.00
_cell.angle_gamma   90.00
#
_symmetry.space_group_name_H-M   'P 1'
#
loop_
_entity.id
_entity.type
_entity.pdbx_description
1 polymer ?
#
loop_
_entity_poly.entity_id
_entity_poly.type
_entity_poly.pdbx_seq_one_letter_code
_entity_poly.pdbx_strand_id
1 'polypeptide(L)'
;MLRQQLRDHEGTTCAIEFKPPKQPTLCEWVCKSWSKLSVSTILNGFRRAHILALLPAQEQQQEVQRLPDESSFIDQELRLIVDTVSNILSDDELSFSDKESDSDAVNISL
;
A
#
# COMPACT_ATOMS: atom_id res chain seq x y z
N MET A 1 -12.92 13.90 2.14
CA MET A 1 -13.25 14.93 1.13
C MET A 1 -13.66 14.31 -0.20
N LEU A 2 -12.77 13.62 -0.94
CA LEU A 2 -13.13 12.93 -2.18
C LEU A 2 -14.27 11.91 -1.99
N ARG A 3 -14.18 11.05 -0.97
CA ARG A 3 -15.26 10.09 -0.65
C ARG A 3 -16.63 10.73 -0.42
N GLN A 4 -16.68 11.97 0.07
CA GLN A 4 -17.95 12.68 0.22
C GLN A 4 -18.45 13.16 -1.15
N GLN A 5 -17.57 13.75 -1.96
CA GLN A 5 -17.92 14.16 -3.34
C GLN A 5 -18.42 12.99 -4.20
N LEU A 6 -17.85 11.79 -4.00
CA LEU A 6 -18.30 10.57 -4.69
C LEU A 6 -19.71 10.13 -4.24
N ARG A 7 -19.99 10.20 -2.93
CA ARG A 7 -21.34 9.91 -2.41
C ARG A 7 -22.37 10.94 -2.88
N ASP A 8 -22.00 12.22 -2.88
CA ASP A 8 -22.90 13.29 -3.30
C ASP A 8 -23.22 13.22 -4.81
N HIS A 9 -22.37 12.54 -5.59
CA HIS A 9 -22.56 12.29 -7.02
C HIS A 9 -23.21 10.92 -7.32
N GLU A 10 -23.57 10.15 -6.30
CA GLU A 10 -24.24 8.88 -6.50
C GLU A 10 -25.63 9.09 -7.13
N GLY A 11 -25.92 8.39 -8.24
CA GLY A 11 -27.18 8.53 -8.97
C GLY A 11 -27.22 9.62 -10.04
N THR A 12 -26.16 10.42 -10.19
CA THR A 12 -26.00 11.35 -11.32
C THR A 12 -25.32 10.69 -12.52
N THR A 13 -25.80 10.98 -13.73
CA THR A 13 -25.25 10.48 -15.01
C THR A 13 -24.16 11.38 -15.61
N CYS A 14 -23.90 12.53 -14.98
CA CYS A 14 -22.87 13.48 -15.40
C CYS A 14 -21.47 13.01 -15.00
N ALA A 15 -20.43 13.64 -15.54
CA ALA A 15 -19.07 13.41 -15.09
C ALA A 15 -18.82 14.08 -13.74
N ILE A 16 -18.03 13.43 -12.88
CA ILE A 16 -17.63 13.99 -11.59
C ILE A 16 -16.65 15.14 -11.82
N GLU A 17 -17.05 16.35 -11.44
CA GLU A 17 -16.14 17.48 -11.36
C GLU A 17 -15.45 17.48 -9.98
N PHE A 18 -14.17 17.15 -9.97
CA PHE A 18 -13.40 17.12 -8.72
C PHE A 18 -13.17 18.54 -8.19
N LYS A 19 -13.61 18.77 -6.95
CA LYS A 19 -13.34 20.02 -6.25
C LYS A 19 -12.13 19.83 -5.35
N PRO A 20 -10.99 20.48 -5.60
CA PRO A 20 -9.81 20.33 -4.76
C PRO A 20 -10.02 20.96 -3.37
N PRO A 21 -9.31 20.49 -2.33
CA PRO A 21 -9.27 21.14 -1.03
C PRO A 21 -8.80 22.60 -1.14
N LYS A 22 -9.30 23.45 -0.25
CA LYS A 22 -8.82 24.84 -0.14
C LYS A 22 -7.38 24.86 0.34
N GLN A 23 -6.64 25.92 -0.03
CA GLN A 23 -5.24 26.10 0.36
C GLN A 23 -4.99 25.93 1.88
N PRO A 24 -5.80 26.49 2.80
CA PRO A 24 -5.55 26.32 4.23
C PRO A 24 -5.61 24.85 4.67
N THR A 25 -6.52 24.07 4.09
CA THR A 25 -6.66 22.63 4.35
C THR A 25 -5.43 21.86 3.87
N LEU A 26 -4.89 22.22 2.71
CA LEU A 26 -3.65 21.61 2.20
C LEU A 26 -2.46 21.94 3.12
N CYS A 27 -2.33 23.20 3.54
CA CYS A 27 -1.28 23.60 4.48
C CYS A 27 -1.38 22.83 5.80
N GLU A 28 -2.57 22.68 6.36
CA GLU A 28 -2.80 21.91 7.59
C GLU A 28 -2.37 20.44 7.42
N TRP A 29 -2.77 19.79 6.33
CA TRP A 29 -2.38 18.40 6.05
C TRP A 29 -0.87 18.24 5.92
N VAL A 30 -0.21 19.15 5.22
CA VAL A 30 1.25 19.16 5.06
C VAL A 30 1.93 19.33 6.42
N CYS A 31 1.55 20.36 7.19
CA CYS A 31 2.10 20.61 8.52
C CYS A 31 1.91 19.41 9.45
N LYS A 32 0.73 18.80 9.45
CA LYS A 32 0.43 17.62 10.28
C LYS A 32 1.27 16.41 9.86
N SER A 33 1.37 16.15 8.56
CA SER A 33 2.07 14.98 8.02
C SER A 33 3.58 15.08 8.24
N TRP A 34 4.13 16.29 8.22
CA TRP A 34 5.57 16.52 8.41
C TRP A 34 5.97 16.93 9.82
N SER A 35 5.00 17.04 10.74
CA SER A 35 5.23 17.48 12.13
C SER A 35 6.29 16.68 12.89
N LYS A 36 6.50 15.41 12.53
CA LYS A 36 7.48 14.51 13.16
C LYS A 36 8.79 14.37 12.37
N LEU A 37 8.90 15.04 11.22
CA LEU A 37 10.08 14.98 10.37
C LEU A 37 10.99 16.16 10.68
N SER A 38 12.30 15.93 10.64
CA SER A 38 13.26 17.04 10.70
C SER A 38 13.20 17.85 9.40
N VAL A 39 13.59 19.13 9.50
CA VAL A 39 13.72 20.00 8.33
C VAL A 39 14.68 19.41 7.30
N SER A 40 15.77 18.75 7.73
CA SER A 40 16.72 18.11 6.82
C SER A 40 16.08 16.99 6.01
N THR A 41 15.29 16.11 6.63
CA THR A 41 14.57 15.03 5.94
C THR A 41 13.60 15.57 4.90
N ILE A 42 12.85 16.63 5.25
CA ILE A 42 11.90 17.28 4.34
C ILE A 42 12.65 17.85 3.13
N LEU A 43 13.70 18.65 3.36
CA LEU A 43 14.50 19.25 2.28
C LEU A 43 15.18 18.19 1.40
N ASN A 44 15.70 17.12 1.98
CA ASN A 44 16.29 16.02 1.21
C ASN A 44 15.26 15.31 0.34
N GLY A 45 14.03 15.10 0.84
CA GLY A 45 12.92 14.60 0.02
C GLY A 45 12.64 15.48 -1.20
N PHE A 46 12.58 16.80 -1.00
CA PHE A 46 12.39 17.75 -2.10
C PHE A 46 13.54 17.76 -3.11
N ARG A 47 14.79 17.60 -2.67
CA ARG A 47 15.96 17.49 -3.56
C ARG A 47 15.91 16.21 -4.40
N ARG A 48 15.57 15.07 -3.76
CA ARG A 48 15.39 13.78 -4.46
C ARG A 48 14.25 13.82 -5.47
N ALA A 49 13.22 14.60 -5.21
CA ALA A 49 12.11 14.84 -6.14
C ALA A 49 12.42 15.89 -7.22
N HIS A 50 13.65 16.44 -7.26
CA HIS A 50 14.06 17.50 -8.17
C HIS A 50 13.22 18.78 -8.09
N ILE A 51 12.56 19.01 -6.94
CA ILE A 51 11.82 20.26 -6.65
C ILE A 51 12.79 21.34 -6.14
N LEU A 52 13.80 20.92 -5.37
CA LEU A 52 14.91 21.77 -4.94
C LEU A 52 16.20 21.35 -5.65
N ALA A 53 17.13 22.29 -5.78
CA ALA A 53 18.46 22.00 -6.32
C ALA A 53 19.19 20.97 -5.46
N LEU A 54 19.87 20.04 -6.12
CA LEU A 54 20.73 19.06 -5.46
C LEU A 54 21.86 19.78 -4.71
N LEU A 55 22.22 19.27 -3.53
CA LEU A 55 23.38 19.76 -2.79
C LEU A 55 24.65 19.48 -3.61
N PRO A 56 25.66 20.36 -3.53
CA PRO A 56 26.97 20.08 -4.12
C PRO A 56 27.52 18.74 -3.59
N ALA A 57 28.28 18.04 -4.45
CA ALA A 57 28.73 16.65 -4.22
C ALA A 57 29.46 16.41 -2.88
N GLN A 58 30.01 17.47 -2.28
CA GLN A 58 30.73 17.42 -1.01
C GLN A 58 29.82 17.12 0.20
N GLU A 59 28.54 17.51 0.15
CA GLU A 59 27.57 17.27 1.24
C GLU A 59 26.82 15.94 1.06
N GLN A 60 26.77 15.40 -0.17
CA GLN A 60 26.12 14.12 -0.47
C GLN A 60 26.89 12.93 0.12
N GLN A 61 28.22 13.03 0.23
CA GLN A 61 29.07 11.94 0.73
C GLN A 61 28.90 11.66 2.24
N GLN A 62 28.46 12.65 3.02
CA GLN A 62 28.27 12.51 4.46
C GLN A 62 26.97 11.76 4.83
N GLU A 63 25.98 11.72 3.92
CA GLU A 63 24.68 11.10 4.17
C GLU A 63 24.62 9.62 3.74
N VAL A 64 25.42 9.22 2.74
CA VAL A 64 25.47 7.83 2.24
C VAL A 64 26.09 6.86 3.28
N GLN A 65 26.90 7.34 4.22
CA GLN A 65 27.62 6.50 5.18
C GLN A 65 26.79 6.01 6.39
N ARG A 66 25.48 6.26 6.47
CA ARG A 66 24.62 5.79 7.58
C ARG A 66 23.58 4.73 7.23
N LEU A 67 23.58 4.19 6.02
CA LEU A 67 22.72 3.03 5.73
C LEU A 67 23.27 1.83 6.51
N PRO A 68 22.50 1.25 7.45
CA PRO A 68 22.87 -0.04 8.02
C PRO A 68 22.88 -1.07 6.89
N ASP A 69 23.79 -2.04 6.98
CA ASP A 69 23.99 -3.08 5.99
C ASP A 69 22.69 -3.89 5.77
N GLU A 70 21.89 -3.47 4.78
CA GLU A 70 20.57 -4.06 4.47
C GLU A 70 20.68 -5.51 3.98
N SER A 71 21.89 -5.99 3.69
CA SER A 71 22.14 -7.38 3.33
C SER A 71 21.78 -8.36 4.46
N SER A 72 21.94 -7.94 5.72
CA SER A 72 21.66 -8.78 6.89
C SER A 72 20.17 -8.97 7.19
N PHE A 73 19.30 -8.02 6.81
CA PHE A 73 17.87 -8.06 7.15
C PHE A 73 17.09 -8.97 6.19
N ILE A 74 17.44 -8.91 4.90
CA ILE A 74 16.79 -9.69 3.84
C ILE A 74 17.03 -11.19 4.03
N ASP A 75 18.24 -11.58 4.46
CA ASP A 75 18.60 -12.99 4.71
C ASP A 75 17.83 -13.62 5.87
N GLN A 76 17.43 -12.83 6.88
CA GLN A 76 16.68 -13.32 8.03
C GLN A 76 15.18 -13.45 7.73
N GLU A 77 14.62 -12.54 6.93
CA GLU A 77 13.21 -12.59 6.50
C GLU A 77 12.96 -13.74 5.51
N LEU A 78 13.90 -14.00 4.58
CA LEU A 78 13.79 -15.12 3.63
C LEU A 78 13.82 -16.50 4.32
N ARG A 79 14.57 -16.65 5.42
CA ARG A 79 14.59 -17.92 6.19
C ARG A 79 13.25 -18.21 6.86
N LEU A 80 12.58 -17.20 7.40
CA LEU A 80 11.27 -17.36 8.05
C LEU A 80 10.17 -17.80 7.07
N ILE A 81 10.25 -17.35 5.81
CA ILE A 81 9.30 -17.71 4.76
C ILE A 81 9.48 -19.19 4.34
N VAL A 82 10.71 -19.66 4.18
CA VAL A 82 11.01 -21.04 3.77
C VAL A 82 10.51 -22.06 4.82
N ASP A 83 10.73 -21.79 6.10
CA ASP A 83 10.26 -22.68 7.19
C ASP A 83 8.73 -22.71 7.28
N THR A 84 8.07 -21.59 6.99
CA THR A 84 6.61 -21.51 7.01
C THR A 84 5.97 -22.25 5.84
N VAL A 85 6.51 -22.11 4.63
CA VAL A 85 5.98 -22.78 3.44
C VAL A 85 6.20 -24.30 3.49
N SER A 86 7.31 -24.76 4.08
CA SER A 86 7.57 -26.19 4.25
C SER A 86 6.58 -26.89 5.19
N ASN A 87 5.98 -26.18 6.15
CA ASN A 87 4.98 -26.72 7.06
C ASN A 87 3.55 -26.76 6.49
N ILE A 88 3.27 -26.01 5.41
CA ILE A 88 1.91 -25.91 4.82
C ILE A 88 1.67 -26.99 3.75
N LEU A 89 2.74 -27.55 3.16
CA LEU A 89 2.65 -28.53 2.07
C LEU A 89 2.58 -29.99 2.53
N SER A 90 2.47 -30.26 3.84
CA SER A 90 2.40 -31.61 4.40
C SER A 90 1.06 -31.86 5.10
N ASP A 91 -0.04 -31.73 4.35
CA ASP A 91 -1.36 -32.21 4.78
C ASP A 91 -2.05 -32.91 3.59
N ASP A 92 -1.45 -34.05 3.21
CA ASP A 92 -2.15 -35.14 2.53
C ASP A 92 -3.28 -35.62 3.45
N GLU A 93 -4.49 -35.77 2.90
CA GLU A 93 -5.66 -36.57 3.35
C GLU A 93 -7.00 -35.80 3.28
N LEU A 94 -7.45 -35.44 2.07
CA LEU A 94 -8.88 -35.17 1.80
C LEU A 94 -9.47 -36.30 0.95
N SER A 95 -9.85 -37.39 1.63
CA SER A 95 -10.70 -38.45 1.09
C SER A 95 -12.12 -37.92 0.87
N PHE A 96 -12.47 -37.57 -0.37
CA PHE A 96 -13.86 -37.30 -0.75
C PHE A 96 -14.55 -38.62 -1.09
N SER A 97 -15.42 -39.08 -0.20
CA SER A 97 -16.32 -40.21 -0.45
C SER A 97 -17.59 -39.70 -1.12
N ASP A 98 -17.67 -39.85 -2.43
CA ASP A 98 -18.91 -39.62 -3.18
C ASP A 98 -19.94 -40.69 -2.81
N LYS A 99 -20.97 -40.28 -2.06
CA LYS A 99 -22.22 -41.03 -1.97
C LYS A 99 -23.30 -40.24 -2.70
N GLU A 100 -23.51 -40.64 -3.94
CA GLU A 100 -24.64 -40.24 -4.76
C GLU A 100 -25.94 -40.76 -4.11
N SER A 101 -26.80 -39.85 -3.66
CA SER A 101 -28.15 -40.15 -3.18
C SER A 101 -29.14 -39.41 -4.05
N ASP A 102 -29.74 -40.17 -4.95
CA ASP A 102 -30.83 -39.84 -5.85
C ASP A 102 -32.07 -39.32 -5.09
N SER A 103 -32.74 -38.27 -5.57
CA SER A 103 -34.21 -38.10 -5.54
C SER A 103 -34.69 -36.74 -6.07
N ASP A 104 -35.44 -36.85 -7.16
CA ASP A 104 -36.71 -36.18 -7.49
C ASP A 104 -36.75 -34.70 -7.92
N ALA A 105 -36.68 -34.57 -9.26
CA ALA A 105 -37.60 -33.85 -10.14
C ALA A 105 -38.60 -32.86 -9.51
N VAL A 106 -38.50 -31.59 -9.90
CA VAL A 106 -39.65 -30.69 -9.93
C VAL A 106 -39.74 -30.00 -11.29
N ASN A 107 -40.83 -30.33 -11.98
CA ASN A 107 -41.23 -29.92 -13.31
C ASN A 107 -41.57 -28.41 -13.35
N ILE A 108 -40.95 -27.64 -14.25
CA ILE A 108 -41.30 -26.23 -14.49
C ILE A 108 -42.22 -26.19 -15.72
N SER A 109 -43.50 -25.92 -15.51
CA SER A 109 -44.43 -25.63 -16.62
C SER A 109 -44.49 -24.13 -16.88
N LEU A 110 -44.45 -23.81 -18.19
CA LEU A 110 -44.60 -22.51 -18.84
C LEU A 110 -45.94 -21.82 -18.54
#